data_AF-A0A084AW27-F1
#
_entry.id   AF-A0A084AW27-F1
#
_cell.length_a   1.000
_cell.length_b   1.000
_cell.length_c   1.000
_cell.angle_alpha   90.00
_cell.angle_beta   90.00
_cell.angle_gamma   90.00
#
_symmetry.space_group_name_H-M   'P 1'
#
loop_
_entity.id
_entity.type
_entity.pdbx_description
1 polymer ?
#
loop_
_entity_poly.entity_id
_entity_poly.type
_entity_poly.pdbx_seq_one_letter_code
_entity_poly.pdbx_strand_id
1 'polypeptide(L)'
;MKPTTLLFGALALMPSALAVGQTKSAIVWFEDPSTPDSVINEAKNSIIAAGGKITHVYNIIKGFAVVAPETALASVQALGDGHSIRVEEDEVVSINDGM
;
A
#
# COMPACT_ATOMS: atom_id res chain seq x y z
N MET A 1 50.75 -39.31 4.78
CA MET A 1 49.97 -38.32 5.57
C MET A 1 49.70 -37.11 4.70
N LYS A 2 48.43 -36.80 4.42
CA LYS A 2 47.85 -35.46 4.18
C LYS A 2 46.32 -35.62 4.02
N PRO A 3 45.50 -34.84 4.75
CA PRO A 3 44.14 -35.23 5.11
C PRO A 3 43.08 -34.84 4.07
N THR A 4 42.10 -35.72 3.90
CA THR A 4 40.76 -35.39 3.39
C THR A 4 40.04 -34.50 4.40
N THR A 5 39.48 -33.37 3.98
CA THR A 5 38.50 -32.63 4.79
C THR A 5 37.48 -31.95 3.87
N LEU A 6 36.27 -32.51 3.82
CA LEU A 6 35.05 -31.78 3.48
C LEU A 6 34.87 -30.66 4.50
N LEU A 7 34.56 -29.43 4.08
CA LEU A 7 34.00 -28.44 5.00
C LEU A 7 32.91 -27.58 4.35
N PHE A 8 31.68 -27.91 4.76
CA PHE A 8 30.53 -27.08 5.13
C PHE A 8 30.08 -25.93 4.20
N GLY A 9 28.81 -26.04 3.81
CA GLY A 9 28.06 -25.01 3.13
C GLY A 9 27.84 -23.75 3.98
N ALA A 10 27.69 -22.65 3.28
CA ALA A 10 27.03 -21.46 3.77
C ALA A 10 26.06 -21.01 2.67
N LEU A 11 24.82 -21.50 2.74
CA LEU A 11 23.72 -20.88 2.01
C LEU A 11 23.52 -19.50 2.64
N ALA A 12 23.99 -18.46 1.96
CA ALA A 12 23.81 -17.09 2.38
C ALA A 12 22.30 -16.77 2.35
N LEU A 13 21.64 -16.84 3.52
CA LEU A 13 20.35 -16.21 3.72
C LEU A 13 20.60 -14.70 3.70
N MET A 14 20.54 -14.12 2.50
CA MET A 14 20.56 -12.67 2.33
C MET A 14 19.27 -12.10 2.95
N PRO A 15 19.37 -11.05 3.79
CA PRO A 15 18.22 -10.56 4.54
C PRO A 15 17.17 -9.97 3.60
N SER A 16 15.91 -10.40 3.74
CA SER A 16 14.73 -9.83 3.10
C SER A 16 14.37 -8.41 3.61
N ALA A 17 15.36 -7.62 4.03
CA ALA A 17 15.19 -6.40 4.81
C ALA A 17 14.88 -5.14 3.98
N LEU A 18 14.86 -5.21 2.65
CA LEU A 18 14.73 -4.02 1.79
C LEU A 18 13.28 -3.63 1.45
N ALA A 19 12.28 -4.44 1.81
CA ALA A 19 10.87 -4.13 1.52
C ALA A 19 10.14 -3.41 2.66
N VAL A 20 10.71 -3.40 3.88
CA VAL A 20 10.11 -2.76 5.06
C VAL A 20 10.36 -1.26 4.97
N GLY A 21 9.47 -0.53 4.29
CA GLY A 21 9.49 0.94 4.28
C GLY A 21 9.16 1.62 2.94
N GLN A 22 8.90 0.87 1.87
CA GLN A 22 8.44 1.49 0.63
C GLN A 22 6.97 1.91 0.78
N THR A 23 6.73 3.22 0.72
CA THR A 23 5.39 3.81 0.72
C THR A 23 5.00 4.26 -0.68
N LYS A 24 3.74 4.12 -1.04
CA LYS A 24 3.16 4.67 -2.28
C LYS A 24 2.22 5.81 -1.96
N SER A 25 2.16 6.80 -2.85
CA SER A 25 1.05 7.77 -2.90
C SER A 25 -0.12 7.10 -3.60
N ALA A 26 -1.31 7.14 -3.02
CA ALA A 26 -2.47 6.49 -3.58
C ALA A 26 -3.76 7.24 -3.21
N ILE A 27 -4.79 7.01 -4.01
CA ILE A 27 -6.16 7.42 -3.74
C ILE A 27 -6.91 6.15 -3.31
N VAL A 28 -7.64 6.23 -2.20
CA VAL A 28 -8.58 5.21 -1.77
C VAL A 28 -9.99 5.78 -1.88
N TRP A 29 -10.87 5.14 -2.65
CA TRP A 29 -12.28 5.56 -2.75
C TRP A 29 -13.24 4.38 -2.74
N PHE A 30 -14.50 4.68 -2.47
CA PHE A 30 -15.58 3.74 -2.30
C PHE A 30 -16.58 3.98 -3.43
N GLU A 31 -16.83 2.97 -4.26
CA GLU A 31 -17.75 3.11 -5.39
C GLU A 31 -19.20 3.35 -4.93
N ASP A 32 -19.60 2.74 -3.82
CA ASP A 32 -20.94 2.89 -3.29
C ASP A 32 -21.07 4.19 -2.47
N PRO A 33 -21.86 5.19 -2.93
CA PRO A 33 -22.04 6.44 -2.21
C PRO A 33 -22.80 6.25 -0.88
N SER A 34 -23.48 5.13 -0.68
CA SER A 34 -24.17 4.79 0.57
C SER A 34 -23.24 4.18 1.62
N THR A 35 -21.97 3.92 1.27
CA THR A 35 -20.97 3.39 2.20
C THR A 35 -20.95 4.19 3.51
N PRO A 36 -21.21 3.55 4.66
CA PRO A 36 -21.24 4.24 5.95
C PRO A 36 -19.89 4.85 6.33
N ASP A 37 -19.92 6.00 6.99
CA ASP A 37 -18.70 6.68 7.42
C ASP A 37 -17.87 5.83 8.39
N SER A 38 -18.48 4.89 9.11
CA SER A 38 -17.76 3.91 9.96
C SER A 38 -16.79 3.07 9.15
N VAL A 39 -17.17 2.61 7.96
CA VAL A 39 -16.33 1.80 7.07
C VAL A 39 -15.17 2.65 6.51
N ILE A 40 -15.46 3.89 6.11
CA ILE A 40 -14.44 4.83 5.64
C ILE A 40 -13.45 5.15 6.76
N ASN A 41 -13.95 5.34 7.98
CA ASN A 41 -13.12 5.58 9.16
C ASN A 41 -12.28 4.36 9.52
N GLU A 42 -12.81 3.16 9.40
CA GLU A 42 -12.06 1.91 9.59
C GLU A 42 -10.90 1.79 8.60
N ALA A 43 -11.14 2.06 7.32
CA ALA A 43 -10.08 2.06 6.30
C ALA A 43 -9.00 3.12 6.57
N LYS A 44 -9.38 4.34 6.99
CA LYS A 44 -8.39 5.36 7.39
C LYS A 44 -7.57 4.91 8.60
N ASN A 45 -8.24 4.34 9.60
CA ASN A 45 -7.59 3.89 10.83
C ASN A 45 -6.62 2.73 10.57
N SER A 46 -6.97 1.79 9.68
CA SER A 46 -6.08 0.68 9.32
C SER A 46 -4.82 1.17 8.59
N ILE A 47 -4.96 2.15 7.69
CA ILE A 47 -3.80 2.81 7.05
C ILE A 47 -2.91 3.49 8.09
N ILE A 48 -3.48 4.26 9.03
CA ILE A 48 -2.73 4.96 10.07
C ILE A 48 -2.02 3.95 10.99
N ALA A 49 -2.72 2.89 11.40
CA ALA A 49 -2.15 1.84 12.26
C ALA A 49 -0.99 1.10 11.59
N ALA A 50 -1.01 0.97 10.26
CA ALA A 50 0.09 0.40 9.47
C ALA A 50 1.24 1.39 9.20
N GLY A 51 1.20 2.61 9.75
CA GLY A 51 2.24 3.63 9.58
C GLY A 51 2.07 4.52 8.35
N GLY A 52 0.92 4.44 7.67
CA GLY A 52 0.55 5.36 6.60
C GLY A 52 0.02 6.70 7.10
N LYS A 53 -0.18 7.64 6.18
CA LYS A 53 -0.67 9.00 6.45
C LYS A 53 -1.76 9.37 5.47
N ILE A 54 -2.84 9.97 5.98
CA ILE A 54 -3.88 10.57 5.14
C ILE A 54 -3.40 11.96 4.73
N THR A 55 -3.32 12.23 3.44
CA THR A 55 -2.82 13.51 2.90
C THR A 55 -3.95 14.44 2.48
N HIS A 56 -5.10 13.89 2.10
CA HIS A 56 -6.28 14.66 1.72
C HIS A 56 -7.56 13.84 1.92
N VAL A 57 -8.67 14.49 2.25
CA VAL A 57 -10.01 13.86 2.29
C VAL A 57 -10.88 14.60 1.29
N TYR A 58 -11.47 13.87 0.36
CA TYR A 58 -12.24 14.45 -0.73
C TYR A 58 -13.67 14.75 -0.30
N ASN A 59 -14.24 15.82 -0.88
CA ASN A 59 -15.66 16.15 -0.76
C ASN A 59 -16.47 15.73 -1.99
N ILE A 60 -15.79 15.49 -3.13
CA ILE A 60 -16.42 15.17 -4.43
C ILE A 60 -16.65 13.66 -4.64
N ILE A 61 -15.87 12.83 -3.95
CA ILE A 61 -15.96 11.37 -3.94
C ILE A 61 -15.90 10.90 -2.49
N LYS A 62 -16.50 9.75 -2.18
CA LYS A 62 -16.23 9.08 -0.90
C LYS A 62 -14.86 8.46 -0.98
N GLY A 63 -13.86 9.17 -0.48
CA GLY A 63 -12.47 8.72 -0.56
C GLY A 63 -11.49 9.70 0.07
N PHE A 64 -10.23 9.30 0.08
CA PHE A 64 -9.12 10.06 0.65
C PHE A 64 -7.80 9.69 -0.04
N ALA A 65 -6.87 10.64 -0.09
CA ALA A 65 -5.51 10.41 -0.56
C ALA A 65 -4.61 10.00 0.62
N VAL A 66 -3.64 9.14 0.33
CA VAL A 66 -2.71 8.59 1.33
C VAL A 66 -1.29 8.49 0.82
N VAL A 67 -0.35 8.48 1.76
CA VAL A 67 0.98 7.90 1.58
C VAL A 67 1.10 6.74 2.56
N ALA A 68 1.19 5.51 2.08
CA ALA A 68 1.12 4.32 2.93
C ALA A 68 1.99 3.17 2.41
N PRO A 69 2.39 2.21 3.28
CA PRO A 69 3.03 0.98 2.83
C PRO A 69 2.16 0.20 1.86
N GLU A 70 2.77 -0.42 0.85
CA GLU A 70 2.04 -1.22 -0.15
C GLU A 70 1.21 -2.35 0.47
N THR A 71 1.71 -2.97 1.52
CA THR A 71 0.98 -4.00 2.28
C THR A 71 -0.27 -3.46 2.97
N ALA A 72 -0.25 -2.19 3.41
CA ALA A 72 -1.41 -1.53 4.00
C ALA A 72 -2.48 -1.24 2.94
N LEU A 73 -2.05 -0.77 1.76
CA LEU A 73 -2.92 -0.52 0.62
C LEU A 73 -3.60 -1.81 0.13
N ALA A 74 -2.84 -2.90 -0.01
CA ALA A 74 -3.36 -4.21 -0.37
C ALA A 74 -4.36 -4.74 0.68
N SER A 75 -4.08 -4.52 1.96
CA SER A 75 -4.99 -4.91 3.05
C SER A 75 -6.31 -4.15 2.99
N VAL A 76 -6.26 -2.84 2.73
CA VAL A 76 -7.48 -2.01 2.54
C VAL A 76 -8.27 -2.44 1.32
N GLN A 77 -7.60 -2.75 0.21
CA GLN A 77 -8.25 -3.28 -0.98
C GLN A 77 -8.99 -4.60 -0.69
N ALA A 78 -8.42 -5.46 0.15
CA ALA A 78 -9.03 -6.72 0.58
C ALA A 78 -10.18 -6.56 1.59
N LEU A 79 -10.22 -5.48 2.39
CA LEU A 79 -11.42 -5.10 3.16
C LEU A 79 -12.62 -4.80 2.26
N GLY A 80 -12.37 -4.56 0.97
CA GLY A 80 -13.35 -4.17 -0.02
C GLY A 80 -14.33 -5.25 -0.49
N ASP A 81 -14.18 -6.51 -0.07
CA ASP A 81 -15.02 -7.66 -0.49
C ASP A 81 -16.53 -7.57 -0.09
N GLY A 82 -17.00 -6.41 0.36
CA GLY A 82 -18.43 -6.09 0.50
C GLY A 82 -18.80 -4.62 0.25
N HIS A 83 -17.84 -3.74 -0.06
CA HIS A 83 -18.04 -2.29 -0.15
C HIS A 83 -17.43 -1.64 -1.40
N SER A 84 -16.90 -2.43 -2.33
CA SER A 84 -16.30 -1.95 -3.58
C SER A 84 -15.27 -0.84 -3.35
N ILE A 85 -14.32 -1.10 -2.44
CA ILE A 85 -13.19 -0.21 -2.19
C ILE A 85 -12.24 -0.31 -3.37
N ARG A 86 -11.69 0.82 -3.81
CA ARG A 86 -10.68 0.91 -4.84
C ARG A 86 -9.45 1.62 -4.31
N VAL A 87 -8.29 1.15 -4.75
CA VAL A 87 -6.99 1.72 -4.46
C VAL A 87 -6.25 1.94 -5.78
N GLU A 88 -6.07 3.19 -6.19
CA GLU A 88 -5.26 3.58 -7.36
C GLU A 88 -4.00 4.30 -6.89
N GLU A 89 -2.85 3.95 -7.47
CA GLU A 89 -1.60 4.68 -7.28
C GLU A 89 -1.73 6.07 -7.90
N ASP A 90 -1.21 7.08 -7.20
CA ASP A 90 -1.22 8.46 -7.66
C ASP A 90 -0.15 8.66 -8.73
N GLU A 91 -0.53 9.26 -9.87
CA GLU A 91 0.33 9.39 -11.05
C GLU A 91 0.55 10.86 -11.44
N VAL A 92 1.73 11.14 -12.01
CA VAL A 92 2.04 12.46 -12.56
C VAL A 92 1.44 12.58 -13.96
N VAL A 93 0.58 13.58 -14.15
CA VAL A 93 0.03 13.93 -15.47
C VAL A 93 0.88 15.03 -16.11
N SER A 94 1.31 14.81 -17.36
CA SER A 94 2.06 15.79 -18.16
C SER A 94 1.25 16.32 -19.34
N ILE A 95 1.49 17.57 -19.71
CA ILE A 95 0.96 18.15 -20.95
C ILE A 95 1.83 17.66 -22.11
N ASN A 96 1.22 17.10 -23.15
CA ASN A 96 1.90 16.84 -24.42
C ASN A 96 1.85 18.12 -25.26
N ASP A 97 2.96 18.83 -25.37
CA ASP A 97 3.05 20.11 -26.09
C ASP A 97 2.94 20.01 -27.61
N GLY A 98 2.68 18.82 -28.17
CA GLY A 98 2.15 18.63 -29.52
C GLY A 98 2.91 19.27 -30.69
N MET A 99 4.20 19.59 -30.51
CA MET A 99 5.08 20.09 -31.58
C MET A 99 5.50 18.97 -32.53
#